data_AF-C9MZ28-F1
#
_entry.id   AF-C9MZ28-F1
#
_cell.length_a   1.000
_cell.length_b   1.000
_cell.length_c   1.000
_cell.angle_alpha   90.00
_cell.angle_beta   90.00
_cell.angle_gamma   90.00
#
_symmetry.space_group_name_H-M   'P 1'
#
loop_
_entity.id
_entity.type
_entity.pdbx_description
1 polymer ?
#
loop_
_entity_poly.entity_id
_entity_poly.type
_entity_poly.pdbx_seq_one_letter_code
_entity_poly.pdbx_strand_id
1 'polypeptide(L)'
;MITVVIIIVIINIVTVVGTIIFLNKKNIENEEKMLLNQISENNQQNFEENKKKFDEIEKTISLNAKNNLLEGINNLQNKLSENNEKLLLRFNQLGQNLSGTMNDNNQLLSKNHTENSQLLTSSMNNNIQKLSVRLNENNTALTGVMTENNQNLTKNINEFKDGLTKNINENFEKLSQKIENRLDVMNMKVEERLSKGFEETTKTFGNVLERLSKIDEAQKKIEALSSNVVSLQDILTDKKSRGIFGEIQLYQILSSVFGEKNDKLYQKQYKLSNGTIVDSIIFTPEPLGNIAVDSKFPLENYRKMYNNELSQIERENARKDFVSDLKKHIDAISSKYIIKNETSEQAILFLPAEAIFAEINAYHTDIIEYAYKKTYG
;
A
#
# COMPACT_ATOMS: atom_id res chain seq x y z
N MET A 1 209.36 0.17 114.09
CA MET A 1 208.69 1.01 113.07
C MET A 1 208.26 0.14 111.86
N ILE A 2 207.46 -0.93 112.08
CA ILE A 2 207.00 -1.86 111.02
C ILE A 2 205.48 -2.13 111.13
N THR A 3 204.91 -2.01 112.33
CA THR A 3 203.49 -2.33 112.62
C THR A 3 202.46 -1.34 112.08
N VAL A 4 202.83 -0.07 111.85
CA VAL A 4 201.87 0.97 111.41
C VAL A 4 201.53 0.86 109.91
N VAL A 5 202.42 0.29 109.10
CA VAL A 5 202.23 0.19 107.64
C VAL A 5 201.19 -0.87 107.26
N ILE A 6 201.06 -1.95 108.03
CA ILE A 6 200.16 -3.07 107.72
C ILE A 6 198.67 -2.69 107.88
N ILE A 7 198.33 -1.85 108.87
CA ILE A 7 196.94 -1.47 109.15
C ILE A 7 196.36 -0.60 108.02
N ILE A 8 197.17 0.30 107.44
CA ILE A 8 196.74 1.19 106.36
C ILE A 8 196.43 0.41 105.08
N VAL A 9 197.12 -0.70 104.83
CA VAL A 9 196.87 -1.55 103.65
C VAL A 9 195.55 -2.30 103.78
N ILE A 10 195.21 -2.82 104.97
CA ILE A 10 193.97 -3.56 105.18
C ILE A 10 192.74 -2.65 105.02
N ILE A 11 192.79 -1.42 105.54
CA ILE A 11 191.68 -0.46 105.41
C ILE A 11 191.41 -0.14 103.93
N ASN A 12 192.46 0.05 103.12
CA ASN A 12 192.31 0.30 101.69
C ASN A 12 191.71 -0.88 100.93
N ILE A 13 192.01 -2.12 101.32
CA ILE A 13 191.43 -3.29 100.67
C ILE A 13 189.93 -3.39 100.97
N VAL A 14 189.51 -3.15 102.22
CA VAL A 14 188.10 -3.23 102.61
C VAL A 14 187.26 -2.13 101.94
N THR A 15 187.77 -0.91 101.81
CA THR A 15 187.06 0.17 101.11
C THR A 15 186.94 -0.08 99.60
N VAL A 16 187.96 -0.66 98.97
CA VAL A 16 187.92 -1.03 97.55
C VAL A 16 186.93 -2.18 97.30
N VAL A 17 186.92 -3.21 98.15
CA VAL A 17 185.97 -4.33 98.00
C VAL A 17 184.52 -3.86 98.26
N GLY A 18 184.30 -3.00 99.25
CA GLY A 18 182.98 -2.43 99.53
C GLY A 18 182.44 -1.57 98.37
N THR A 19 183.30 -0.80 97.70
CA THR A 19 182.92 0.00 96.52
C THR A 19 182.62 -0.88 95.31
N ILE A 20 183.38 -1.95 95.07
CA ILE A 20 183.12 -2.89 93.97
C ILE A 20 181.77 -3.59 94.15
N ILE A 21 181.44 -4.08 95.34
CA ILE A 21 180.17 -4.77 95.59
C ILE A 21 178.97 -3.82 95.42
N PHE A 22 179.07 -2.58 95.90
CA PHE A 22 178.02 -1.58 95.77
C PHE A 22 177.80 -1.15 94.31
N LEU A 23 178.89 -0.95 93.55
CA LEU A 23 178.82 -0.65 92.12
C LEU A 23 178.21 -1.80 91.32
N ASN A 24 178.55 -3.06 91.63
CA ASN A 24 178.04 -4.20 90.89
C ASN A 24 176.55 -4.45 91.14
N LYS A 25 176.07 -4.31 92.38
CA LYS A 25 174.63 -4.44 92.69
C LYS A 25 173.79 -3.34 92.02
N LYS A 26 174.29 -2.10 91.99
CA LYS A 26 173.60 -0.98 91.33
C LYS A 26 173.59 -1.13 89.80
N ASN A 27 174.59 -1.79 89.22
CA ASN A 27 174.62 -2.07 87.78
C ASN A 27 173.57 -3.12 87.38
N ILE A 28 173.44 -4.19 88.16
CA ILE A 28 172.47 -5.28 87.89
C ILE A 28 171.02 -4.79 88.01
N GLU A 29 170.68 -4.01 89.05
CA GLU A 29 169.33 -3.41 89.19
C GLU A 29 169.00 -2.43 88.04
N ASN A 30 170.02 -1.74 87.51
CA ASN A 30 169.84 -0.86 86.34
C ASN A 30 169.64 -1.65 85.04
N GLU A 31 170.37 -2.76 84.83
CA GLU A 31 170.18 -3.64 83.67
C GLU A 31 168.81 -4.33 83.67
N GLU A 32 168.34 -4.84 84.80
CA GLU A 32 166.99 -5.45 84.91
C GLU A 32 165.88 -4.43 84.61
N LYS A 33 165.98 -3.21 85.18
CA LYS A 33 165.04 -2.13 84.86
C LYS A 33 165.08 -1.74 83.39
N MET A 34 166.27 -1.70 82.79
CA MET A 34 166.43 -1.38 81.38
C MET A 34 165.80 -2.46 80.48
N LEU A 35 166.05 -3.75 80.77
CA LEU A 35 165.46 -4.87 80.03
C LEU A 35 163.94 -4.95 80.20
N LEU A 36 163.42 -4.75 81.42
CA LEU A 36 161.98 -4.73 81.67
C LEU A 36 161.28 -3.56 80.94
N ASN A 37 161.90 -2.37 80.93
CA ASN A 37 161.40 -1.26 80.13
C ASN A 37 161.43 -1.58 78.63
N GLN A 38 162.50 -2.19 78.13
CA GLN A 38 162.64 -2.53 76.72
C GLN A 38 161.63 -3.60 76.26
N ILE A 39 161.35 -4.60 77.12
CA ILE A 39 160.31 -5.60 76.88
C ILE A 39 158.92 -4.95 76.94
N SER A 40 158.67 -4.06 77.90
CA SER A 40 157.40 -3.32 78.00
C SER A 40 157.17 -2.43 76.78
N GLU A 41 158.19 -1.68 76.34
CA GLU A 41 158.14 -0.84 75.15
C GLU A 41 157.93 -1.68 73.88
N ASN A 42 158.65 -2.79 73.71
CA ASN A 42 158.44 -3.71 72.58
C ASN A 42 157.02 -4.31 72.58
N ASN A 43 156.52 -4.74 73.73
CA ASN A 43 155.15 -5.28 73.82
C ASN A 43 154.10 -4.21 73.54
N GLN A 44 154.31 -2.98 73.98
CA GLN A 44 153.44 -1.85 73.68
C GLN A 44 153.48 -1.46 72.20
N GLN A 45 154.67 -1.45 71.58
CA GLN A 45 154.83 -1.26 70.13
C GLN A 45 154.16 -2.37 69.33
N ASN A 46 154.35 -3.64 69.71
CA ASN A 46 153.70 -4.78 69.07
C ASN A 46 152.17 -4.71 69.21
N PHE A 47 151.65 -4.28 70.36
CA PHE A 47 150.21 -4.10 70.56
C PHE A 47 149.65 -2.97 69.70
N GLU A 48 150.33 -1.82 69.62
CA GLU A 48 149.96 -0.72 68.73
C GLU A 48 150.06 -1.10 67.24
N GLU A 49 151.08 -1.87 66.84
CA GLU A 49 151.21 -2.36 65.47
C GLU A 49 150.12 -3.37 65.12
N ASN A 50 149.81 -4.30 66.02
CA ASN A 50 148.71 -5.25 65.84
C ASN A 50 147.36 -4.53 65.81
N LYS A 51 147.13 -3.54 66.66
CA LYS A 51 145.94 -2.69 66.63
C LYS A 51 145.79 -2.00 65.29
N LYS A 52 146.86 -1.41 64.74
CA LYS A 52 146.86 -0.83 63.39
C LYS A 52 146.53 -1.85 62.31
N LYS A 53 147.10 -3.06 62.38
CA LYS A 53 146.79 -4.15 61.44
C LYS A 53 145.32 -4.58 61.53
N PHE A 54 144.77 -4.69 62.74
CA PHE A 54 143.36 -4.98 62.95
C PHE A 54 142.45 -3.87 62.40
N ASP A 55 142.78 -2.60 62.66
CA ASP A 55 142.04 -1.45 62.11
C ASP A 55 142.07 -1.45 60.57
N GLU A 56 143.19 -1.84 59.95
CA GLU A 56 143.36 -1.91 58.51
C GLU A 56 142.61 -3.11 57.89
N ILE A 57 142.61 -4.26 58.56
CA ILE A 57 141.79 -5.43 58.20
C ILE A 57 140.31 -5.10 58.32
N GLU A 58 139.87 -4.47 59.41
CA GLU A 58 138.47 -4.06 59.61
C GLU A 58 138.02 -3.09 58.52
N LYS A 59 138.85 -2.08 58.20
CA LYS A 59 138.61 -1.17 57.07
C LYS A 59 138.50 -1.93 55.75
N THR A 60 139.38 -2.89 55.49
CA THR A 60 139.37 -3.67 54.24
C THR A 60 138.13 -4.56 54.13
N ILE A 61 137.76 -5.27 55.21
CA ILE A 61 136.55 -6.10 55.26
C ILE A 61 135.31 -5.23 55.10
N SER A 62 135.25 -4.09 55.79
CA SER A 62 134.15 -3.13 55.70
C SER A 62 134.03 -2.54 54.28
N LEU A 63 135.16 -2.17 53.67
CA LEU A 63 135.21 -1.70 52.29
C LEU A 63 134.75 -2.77 51.30
N ASN A 64 135.24 -4.01 51.43
CA ASN A 64 134.84 -5.12 50.57
C ASN A 64 133.36 -5.47 50.73
N ALA A 65 132.85 -5.50 51.96
CA ALA A 65 131.42 -5.71 52.22
C ALA A 65 130.58 -4.60 51.58
N LYS A 66 131.00 -3.34 51.72
CA LYS A 66 130.33 -2.19 51.10
C LYS A 66 130.37 -2.27 49.57
N ASN A 67 131.50 -2.64 48.98
CA ASN A 67 131.66 -2.78 47.53
C ASN A 67 130.78 -3.92 46.99
N ASN A 68 130.79 -5.09 47.63
CA ASN A 68 129.95 -6.22 47.23
C ASN A 68 128.45 -5.90 47.36
N LEU A 69 128.05 -5.19 48.43
CA LEU A 69 126.67 -4.73 48.59
C LEU A 69 126.30 -3.71 47.52
N LEU A 70 127.18 -2.77 47.20
CA LEU A 70 126.96 -1.78 46.14
C LEU A 70 126.84 -2.45 44.77
N GLU A 71 127.68 -3.44 44.47
CA GLU A 71 127.59 -4.25 43.26
C GLU A 71 126.28 -5.04 43.20
N GLY A 72 125.88 -5.67 44.31
CA GLY A 72 124.59 -6.37 44.44
C GLY A 72 123.39 -5.45 44.21
N ILE A 73 123.40 -4.25 44.79
CA ILE A 73 122.37 -3.22 44.59
C ILE A 73 122.34 -2.76 43.13
N ASN A 74 123.50 -2.48 42.53
CA ASN A 74 123.59 -2.09 41.12
C ASN A 74 123.06 -3.20 40.20
N ASN A 75 123.40 -4.45 40.46
CA ASN A 75 122.90 -5.60 39.70
C ASN A 75 121.37 -5.76 39.84
N LEU A 76 120.83 -5.58 41.04
CA LEU A 76 119.38 -5.59 41.29
C LEU A 76 118.68 -4.44 40.57
N GLN A 77 119.24 -3.23 40.64
CA GLN A 77 118.71 -2.05 39.97
C GLN A 77 118.69 -2.24 38.45
N ASN A 78 119.76 -2.78 37.87
CA ASN A 78 119.82 -3.09 36.44
C ASN A 78 118.75 -4.13 36.04
N LYS A 79 118.65 -5.24 36.78
CA LYS A 79 117.61 -6.27 36.53
C LYS A 79 116.19 -5.72 36.66
N LEU A 80 115.93 -4.89 37.67
CA LEU A 80 114.63 -4.23 37.84
C LEU A 80 114.32 -3.29 36.68
N SER A 81 115.30 -2.50 36.23
CA SER A 81 115.13 -1.59 35.09
C SER A 81 114.83 -2.37 33.80
N GLU A 82 115.59 -3.43 33.52
CA GLU A 82 115.34 -4.30 32.35
C GLU A 82 113.95 -4.94 32.40
N ASN A 83 113.50 -5.38 33.58
CA ASN A 83 112.18 -5.98 33.74
C ASN A 83 111.07 -4.95 33.53
N ASN A 84 111.22 -3.74 34.08
CA ASN A 84 110.28 -2.65 33.87
C ASN A 84 110.19 -2.24 32.40
N GLU A 85 111.31 -2.20 31.67
CA GLU A 85 111.32 -1.93 30.23
C GLU A 85 110.58 -3.02 29.45
N LYS A 86 110.86 -4.30 29.74
CA LYS A 86 110.13 -5.44 29.14
C LYS A 86 108.63 -5.39 29.42
N LEU A 87 108.25 -5.01 30.64
CA LEU A 87 106.85 -4.87 31.03
C LEU A 87 106.17 -3.73 30.26
N LEU A 88 106.84 -2.59 30.11
CA LEU A 88 106.34 -1.45 29.34
C LEU A 88 106.13 -1.83 27.87
N LEU A 89 107.07 -2.58 27.28
CA LEU A 89 106.93 -3.11 25.92
C LEU A 89 105.72 -4.04 25.78
N ARG A 90 105.52 -4.95 26.74
CA ARG A 90 104.33 -5.84 26.76
C ARG A 90 103.02 -5.07 26.88
N PHE A 91 102.96 -4.05 27.74
CA PHE A 91 101.76 -3.21 27.87
C PHE A 91 101.46 -2.42 26.60
N ASN A 92 102.49 -1.85 25.96
CA ASN A 92 102.33 -1.18 24.68
C ASN A 92 101.84 -2.13 23.59
N GLN A 93 102.42 -3.34 23.51
CA GLN A 93 101.99 -4.35 22.55
C GLN A 93 100.56 -4.82 22.82
N LEU A 94 100.17 -4.99 24.09
CA LEU A 94 98.79 -5.32 24.46
C LEU A 94 97.81 -4.22 24.01
N GLY A 95 98.15 -2.95 24.25
CA GLY A 95 97.34 -1.80 23.81
C GLY A 95 97.18 -1.74 22.30
N GLN A 96 98.26 -1.98 21.54
CA GLN A 96 98.22 -2.05 20.08
C GLN A 96 97.35 -3.21 19.59
N ASN A 97 97.50 -4.41 20.15
CA ASN A 97 96.70 -5.58 19.79
C ASN A 97 95.21 -5.35 20.07
N LEU A 98 94.88 -4.75 21.22
CA LEU A 98 93.50 -4.45 21.59
C LEU A 98 92.89 -3.39 20.66
N SER A 99 93.65 -2.35 20.34
CA SER A 99 93.23 -1.31 19.40
C SER A 99 93.02 -1.87 18.00
N GLY A 100 93.91 -2.74 17.50
CA GLY A 100 93.75 -3.44 16.23
C GLY A 100 92.51 -4.31 16.21
N THR A 101 92.33 -5.16 17.23
CA THR A 101 91.15 -6.05 17.35
C THR A 101 89.84 -5.25 17.42
N MET A 102 89.81 -4.13 18.17
CA MET A 102 88.65 -3.24 18.24
C MET A 102 88.35 -2.58 16.89
N ASN A 103 89.39 -2.14 16.17
CA ASN A 103 89.22 -1.57 14.84
C ASN A 103 88.64 -2.60 13.85
N ASP A 104 89.18 -3.82 13.84
CA ASP A 104 88.71 -4.89 12.96
C ASP A 104 87.25 -5.27 13.27
N ASN A 105 86.90 -5.38 14.56
CA ASN A 105 85.53 -5.63 14.99
C ASN A 105 84.58 -4.50 14.58
N ASN A 106 84.99 -3.23 14.72
CA ASN A 106 84.18 -2.09 14.28
C ASN A 106 83.99 -2.07 12.77
N GLN A 107 85.02 -2.41 12.00
CA GLN A 107 84.94 -2.53 10.54
C GLN A 107 83.98 -3.66 10.14
N LEU A 108 84.10 -4.83 10.76
CA LEU A 108 83.22 -5.97 10.49
C LEU A 108 81.77 -5.65 10.86
N LEU A 109 81.53 -5.00 12.00
CA LEU A 109 80.20 -4.59 12.43
C LEU A 109 79.58 -3.59 11.44
N SER A 110 80.35 -2.58 11.01
CA SER A 110 79.91 -1.60 10.02
C SER A 110 79.58 -2.25 8.67
N LYS A 111 80.41 -3.19 8.23
CA LYS A 111 80.18 -3.98 7.01
C LYS A 111 78.89 -4.79 7.11
N ASN A 112 78.73 -5.57 8.19
CA ASN A 112 77.52 -6.36 8.43
C ASN A 112 76.26 -5.49 8.49
N HIS A 113 76.34 -4.32 9.13
CA HIS A 113 75.21 -3.40 9.21
C HIS A 113 74.83 -2.82 7.85
N THR A 114 75.82 -2.53 7.01
CA THR A 114 75.62 -2.04 5.65
C THR A 114 75.00 -3.12 4.77
N GLU A 115 75.55 -4.35 4.79
CA GLU A 115 75.05 -5.49 4.02
C GLU A 115 73.60 -5.83 4.42
N ASN A 116 73.31 -5.88 5.72
CA ASN A 116 71.95 -6.11 6.21
C ASN A 116 70.97 -5.03 5.76
N SER A 117 71.38 -3.75 5.80
CA SER A 117 70.54 -2.64 5.35
C SER A 117 70.26 -2.75 3.84
N GLN A 118 71.28 -3.05 3.04
CA GLN A 118 71.13 -3.27 1.59
C GLN A 118 70.20 -4.44 1.26
N LEU A 119 70.33 -5.57 1.96
CA LEU A 119 69.45 -6.73 1.80
C LEU A 119 68.01 -6.39 2.18
N LEU A 120 67.81 -5.66 3.28
CA LEU A 120 66.48 -5.23 3.72
C LEU A 120 65.84 -4.28 2.70
N THR A 121 66.57 -3.27 2.23
CA THR A 121 66.09 -2.34 1.20
C THR A 121 65.74 -3.09 -0.10
N SER A 122 66.59 -4.02 -0.54
CA SER A 122 66.34 -4.80 -1.75
C SER A 122 65.10 -5.70 -1.61
N SER A 123 64.93 -6.34 -0.46
CA SER A 123 63.74 -7.15 -0.15
C SER A 123 62.46 -6.31 -0.09
N MET A 124 62.50 -5.16 0.57
CA MET A 124 61.37 -4.22 0.61
C MET A 124 61.00 -3.71 -0.78
N ASN A 125 61.98 -3.30 -1.60
CA ASN A 125 61.75 -2.85 -2.97
C ASN A 125 61.12 -3.95 -3.84
N ASN A 126 61.62 -5.19 -3.73
CA ASN A 126 61.04 -6.33 -4.43
C ASN A 126 59.59 -6.59 -4.00
N ASN A 127 59.29 -6.49 -2.71
CA ASN A 127 57.93 -6.67 -2.19
C ASN A 127 56.99 -5.55 -2.65
N ILE A 128 57.46 -4.29 -2.67
CA ILE A 128 56.71 -3.15 -3.19
C ILE A 128 56.42 -3.33 -4.68
N GLN A 129 57.40 -3.77 -5.47
CA GLN A 129 57.20 -4.06 -6.90
C GLN A 129 56.17 -5.18 -7.10
N LYS A 130 56.29 -6.31 -6.40
CA LYS A 130 55.32 -7.41 -6.47
C LYS A 130 53.91 -6.99 -6.03
N LEU A 131 53.79 -6.10 -5.05
CA LEU A 131 52.50 -5.56 -4.63
C LEU A 131 51.91 -4.63 -5.68
N SER A 132 52.72 -3.75 -6.27
CA SER A 132 52.31 -2.84 -7.34
C SER A 132 51.79 -3.61 -8.57
N VAL A 133 52.52 -4.64 -9.01
CA VAL A 133 52.11 -5.51 -10.11
C VAL A 133 50.76 -6.19 -9.81
N ARG A 134 50.62 -6.81 -8.63
CA ARG A 134 49.35 -7.46 -8.24
C ARG A 134 48.18 -6.50 -8.14
N LEU A 135 48.39 -5.29 -7.62
CA LEU A 135 47.35 -4.26 -7.58
C LEU A 135 46.92 -3.83 -8.98
N ASN A 136 47.87 -3.69 -9.91
CA ASN A 136 47.57 -3.33 -11.30
C ASN A 136 46.83 -4.45 -12.04
N GLU A 137 47.25 -5.71 -11.85
CA GLU A 137 46.55 -6.89 -12.39
C GLU A 137 45.11 -6.96 -11.86
N ASN A 138 44.91 -6.78 -10.55
CA ASN A 138 43.58 -6.76 -9.94
C ASN A 138 42.71 -5.62 -10.48
N ASN A 139 43.27 -4.41 -10.64
CA ASN A 139 42.53 -3.28 -11.22
C ASN A 139 42.12 -3.55 -12.68
N THR A 140 43.00 -4.18 -13.45
CA THR A 140 42.72 -4.57 -14.85
C THR A 140 41.61 -5.62 -14.91
N ALA A 141 41.69 -6.66 -14.07
CA ALA A 141 40.67 -7.70 -13.99
C ALA A 141 39.31 -7.12 -13.56
N LEU A 142 39.30 -6.25 -12.54
CA LEU A 142 38.08 -5.59 -12.06
C LEU A 142 37.45 -4.72 -13.15
N THR A 143 38.25 -3.96 -13.89
CA THR A 143 37.79 -3.15 -15.03
C THR A 143 37.18 -4.02 -16.13
N GLY A 144 37.77 -5.19 -16.40
CA GLY A 144 37.24 -6.18 -17.34
C GLY A 144 35.86 -6.69 -16.93
N VAL A 145 35.73 -7.16 -15.67
CA VAL A 145 34.46 -7.64 -15.11
C VAL A 145 33.39 -6.54 -15.11
N MET A 146 33.75 -5.30 -14.75
CA MET A 146 32.83 -4.16 -14.80
C MET A 146 32.35 -3.86 -16.23
N THR A 147 33.24 -3.96 -17.21
CA THR A 147 32.91 -3.74 -18.62
C THR A 147 31.97 -4.83 -19.13
N GLU A 148 32.26 -6.10 -18.84
CA GLU A 148 31.41 -7.24 -19.19
C GLU A 148 30.02 -7.13 -18.53
N ASN A 149 29.97 -6.78 -17.25
CA ASN A 149 28.70 -6.53 -16.55
C ASN A 149 27.90 -5.39 -17.19
N ASN A 150 28.55 -4.28 -17.55
CA ASN A 150 27.87 -3.16 -18.23
C ASN A 150 27.34 -3.56 -19.61
N GLN A 151 28.09 -4.37 -20.37
CA GLN A 151 27.63 -4.90 -21.66
C GLN A 151 26.42 -5.81 -21.47
N ASN A 152 26.46 -6.72 -20.49
CA ASN A 152 25.35 -7.62 -20.17
C ASN A 152 24.11 -6.85 -19.70
N LEU A 153 24.28 -5.83 -18.84
CA LEU A 153 23.18 -4.96 -18.42
C LEU A 153 22.57 -4.21 -19.59
N THR A 154 23.40 -3.64 -20.47
CA THR A 154 22.92 -2.92 -21.66
C THR A 154 22.15 -3.86 -22.59
N LYS A 155 22.65 -5.09 -22.79
CA LYS A 155 21.98 -6.12 -23.58
C LYS A 155 20.62 -6.49 -22.97
N ASN A 156 20.57 -6.79 -21.67
CA ASN A 156 19.33 -7.15 -20.98
C ASN A 156 18.31 -6.01 -21.01
N ILE A 157 18.74 -4.75 -20.87
CA ILE A 157 17.87 -3.57 -20.98
C ILE A 157 17.28 -3.46 -22.39
N ASN A 158 18.10 -3.67 -23.43
CA ASN A 158 17.62 -3.63 -24.82
C ASN A 158 16.64 -4.77 -25.10
N GLU A 159 16.94 -6.00 -24.67
CA GLU A 159 16.03 -7.14 -24.81
C GLU A 159 14.71 -6.92 -24.06
N PHE A 160 14.77 -6.36 -22.84
CA PHE A 160 13.60 -5.98 -22.09
C PHE A 160 12.78 -4.89 -22.79
N LYS A 161 13.45 -3.84 -23.30
CA LYS A 161 12.82 -2.75 -24.05
C LYS A 161 12.10 -3.29 -25.28
N ASP A 162 12.76 -4.13 -26.08
CA ASP A 162 12.19 -4.70 -27.30
C ASP A 162 11.00 -5.61 -26.97
N GLY A 163 11.13 -6.45 -25.93
CA GLY A 163 10.04 -7.30 -25.44
C GLY A 163 8.84 -6.49 -24.92
N LEU A 164 9.10 -5.38 -24.23
CA LEU A 164 8.06 -4.48 -23.73
C LEU A 164 7.35 -3.76 -24.89
N THR A 165 8.10 -3.18 -25.83
CA THR A 165 7.55 -2.50 -27.00
C THR A 165 6.70 -3.44 -27.84
N LYS A 166 7.17 -4.68 -28.07
CA LYS A 166 6.39 -5.70 -28.79
C LYS A 166 5.08 -6.02 -28.07
N ASN A 167 5.12 -6.30 -26.75
CA ASN A 167 3.92 -6.58 -25.97
C ASN A 167 2.93 -5.41 -25.97
N ILE A 168 3.40 -4.18 -25.83
CA ILE A 168 2.54 -2.99 -25.86
C ILE A 168 1.86 -2.86 -27.22
N ASN A 169 2.59 -3.01 -28.31
CA ASN A 169 2.03 -2.93 -29.66
C ASN A 169 0.98 -4.03 -29.91
N GLU A 170 1.30 -5.29 -29.57
CA GLU A 170 0.35 -6.40 -29.72
C GLU A 170 -0.92 -6.20 -28.87
N ASN A 171 -0.78 -5.68 -27.64
CA ASN A 171 -1.92 -5.39 -26.79
C ASN A 171 -2.75 -4.22 -27.32
N PHE A 172 -2.10 -3.19 -27.87
CA PHE A 172 -2.77 -2.05 -28.46
C PHE A 172 -3.57 -2.45 -29.71
N GLU A 173 -2.99 -3.26 -30.60
CA GLU A 173 -3.68 -3.80 -31.77
C GLU A 173 -4.89 -4.66 -31.37
N LYS A 174 -4.72 -5.58 -30.41
CA LYS A 174 -5.83 -6.40 -29.89
C LYS A 174 -6.93 -5.56 -29.26
N LEU A 175 -6.57 -4.50 -28.52
CA LEU A 175 -7.54 -3.59 -27.92
C LEU A 175 -8.28 -2.80 -29.00
N SER A 176 -7.56 -2.26 -29.99
CA SER A 176 -8.13 -1.52 -31.11
C SER A 176 -9.14 -2.39 -31.87
N GLN A 177 -8.77 -3.62 -32.22
CA GLN A 177 -9.67 -4.57 -32.88
C GLN A 177 -10.91 -4.88 -32.03
N LYS A 178 -10.75 -5.04 -30.72
CA LYS A 178 -11.87 -5.32 -29.81
C LYS A 178 -12.82 -4.12 -29.69
N ILE A 179 -12.29 -2.90 -29.73
CA ILE A 179 -13.08 -1.66 -29.76
C ILE A 179 -13.85 -1.56 -31.08
N GLU A 180 -13.18 -1.77 -32.21
CA GLU A 180 -13.81 -1.74 -33.54
C GLU A 180 -14.95 -2.75 -33.63
N ASN A 181 -14.71 -4.02 -33.26
CA ASN A 181 -15.75 -5.05 -33.22
C ASN A 181 -16.93 -4.68 -32.29
N ARG A 182 -16.66 -4.02 -31.15
CA ARG A 182 -17.71 -3.57 -30.21
C ARG A 182 -18.52 -2.41 -30.78
N LEU A 183 -17.88 -1.49 -31.50
CA LEU A 183 -18.55 -0.38 -32.17
C LEU A 183 -19.45 -0.89 -33.30
N ASP A 184 -19.00 -1.86 -34.09
CA ASP A 184 -19.83 -2.48 -35.13
C ASP A 184 -21.07 -3.17 -34.56
N VAL A 185 -20.90 -3.98 -33.51
CA VAL A 185 -22.04 -4.61 -32.82
C VAL A 185 -22.98 -3.56 -32.22
N MET A 186 -22.44 -2.44 -31.72
CA MET A 186 -23.25 -1.34 -31.20
C MET A 186 -24.05 -0.67 -32.32
N ASN A 187 -23.42 -0.37 -33.46
CA ASN A 187 -24.06 0.22 -34.63
C ASN A 187 -25.20 -0.67 -35.14
N MET A 188 -24.96 -1.98 -35.31
CA MET A 188 -25.99 -2.93 -35.72
C MET A 188 -27.17 -2.96 -34.74
N LYS A 189 -26.91 -2.95 -33.43
CA LYS A 189 -27.95 -3.00 -32.41
C LYS A 189 -28.74 -1.68 -32.32
N VAL A 190 -28.09 -0.55 -32.57
CA VAL A 190 -28.75 0.75 -32.68
C VAL A 190 -29.65 0.77 -33.91
N GLU A 191 -29.17 0.29 -35.05
CA GLU A 191 -29.95 0.19 -36.29
C GLU A 191 -31.17 -0.73 -36.12
N GLU A 192 -31.00 -1.88 -35.48
CA GLU A 192 -32.09 -2.81 -35.15
C GLU A 192 -33.14 -2.15 -34.24
N ARG A 193 -32.70 -1.44 -33.19
CA ARG A 193 -33.60 -0.76 -32.25
C ARG A 193 -34.33 0.40 -32.89
N LEU A 194 -33.66 1.19 -33.73
CA LEU A 194 -34.27 2.28 -34.48
C LEU A 194 -35.31 1.74 -35.46
N SER A 195 -34.96 0.72 -36.25
CA SER A 195 -35.87 0.08 -37.21
C SER A 195 -37.12 -0.45 -36.52
N LYS A 196 -36.94 -1.18 -35.41
CA LYS A 196 -38.07 -1.68 -34.61
C LYS A 196 -38.92 -0.56 -34.01
N GLY A 197 -38.29 0.50 -33.51
CA GLY A 197 -38.99 1.68 -33.00
C GLY A 197 -39.82 2.38 -34.08
N PHE A 198 -39.30 2.49 -35.31
CA PHE A 198 -40.05 3.01 -36.44
C PHE A 198 -41.23 2.12 -36.82
N GLU A 199 -41.05 0.80 -36.85
CA GLU A 199 -42.13 -0.15 -37.15
C GLU A 199 -43.27 -0.06 -36.11
N GLU A 200 -42.93 -0.05 -34.81
CA GLU A 200 -43.91 0.12 -33.73
C GLU A 200 -44.63 1.48 -33.82
N THR A 201 -43.89 2.54 -34.16
CA THR A 201 -44.44 3.89 -34.37
C THR A 201 -45.41 3.90 -35.55
N THR A 202 -45.04 3.35 -36.71
CA THR A 202 -45.90 3.25 -37.90
C THR A 202 -47.17 2.45 -37.60
N LYS A 203 -47.06 1.33 -36.87
CA LYS A 203 -48.22 0.53 -36.44
C LYS A 203 -49.15 1.34 -35.52
N THR A 204 -48.59 2.12 -34.60
CA THR A 204 -49.36 3.00 -33.72
C THR A 204 -50.08 4.09 -34.51
N PHE A 205 -49.40 4.74 -35.47
CA PHE A 205 -50.03 5.68 -36.39
C PHE A 205 -51.16 5.06 -37.22
N GLY A 206 -50.97 3.83 -37.72
CA GLY A 206 -52.02 3.08 -38.41
C GLY A 206 -53.27 2.87 -37.55
N ASN A 207 -53.09 2.46 -36.29
CA ASN A 207 -54.20 2.30 -35.35
C ASN A 207 -54.91 3.62 -35.05
N VAL A 208 -54.17 4.73 -34.99
CA VAL A 208 -54.75 6.07 -34.80
C VAL A 208 -55.58 6.48 -36.02
N LEU A 209 -55.06 6.27 -37.24
CA LEU A 209 -55.80 6.52 -38.47
C LEU A 209 -57.09 5.69 -38.55
N GLU A 210 -57.04 4.41 -38.18
CA GLU A 210 -58.23 3.54 -38.14
C GLU A 210 -59.28 4.07 -37.14
N ARG A 211 -58.85 4.49 -35.94
CA ARG A 211 -59.74 5.09 -34.94
C ARG A 211 -60.37 6.38 -35.44
N LEU A 212 -59.59 7.25 -36.09
CA LEU A 212 -60.12 8.48 -36.69
C LEU A 212 -61.15 8.18 -37.78
N SER A 213 -60.93 7.17 -38.63
CA SER A 213 -61.91 6.75 -39.64
C SER A 213 -63.21 6.24 -39.01
N LYS A 214 -63.14 5.49 -37.91
CA LYS A 214 -64.34 5.03 -37.18
C LYS A 214 -65.09 6.20 -36.52
N ILE A 215 -64.37 7.22 -36.05
CA ILE A 215 -64.95 8.45 -35.51
C ILE A 215 -65.68 9.22 -36.62
N ASP A 216 -65.08 9.38 -37.80
CA ASP A 216 -65.71 10.03 -38.96
C ASP A 216 -67.00 9.30 -39.38
N GLU A 217 -66.99 7.97 -39.39
CA GLU A 217 -68.16 7.16 -39.69
C GLU A 217 -69.27 7.32 -38.62
N ALA A 218 -68.89 7.38 -37.34
CA ALA A 218 -69.83 7.64 -36.25
C ALA A 218 -70.45 9.04 -36.35
N GLN A 219 -69.68 10.07 -36.73
CA GLN A 219 -70.19 11.41 -36.99
C GLN A 219 -71.23 11.43 -38.10
N LYS A 220 -70.97 10.78 -39.24
CA LYS A 220 -71.94 10.69 -40.35
C LYS A 220 -73.25 10.01 -39.93
N LYS A 221 -73.18 8.97 -39.09
CA LYS A 221 -74.39 8.30 -38.54
C LYS A 221 -75.16 9.22 -37.59
N ILE A 222 -74.49 10.07 -36.82
CA ILE A 222 -75.12 11.07 -35.95
C ILE A 222 -75.82 12.16 -36.78
N GLU A 223 -75.21 12.64 -37.86
CA GLU A 223 -75.85 13.61 -38.78
C GLU A 223 -77.13 13.02 -39.41
N ALA A 224 -77.08 11.77 -39.88
CA ALA A 224 -78.24 11.07 -40.45
C ALA A 224 -79.37 10.85 -39.42
N LEU A 225 -79.02 10.57 -38.15
CA LEU A 225 -80.00 10.42 -37.08
C LEU A 225 -80.71 11.73 -36.74
N SER A 226 -79.96 12.84 -36.64
CA SER A 226 -80.54 14.17 -36.42
C SER A 226 -81.52 14.58 -37.52
N SER A 227 -81.30 14.16 -38.76
CA SER A 227 -82.23 14.41 -39.87
C SER A 227 -83.55 13.64 -39.76
N ASN A 228 -83.54 12.43 -39.17
CA ASN A 228 -84.72 11.57 -39.08
C ASN A 228 -85.65 11.93 -37.91
N VAL A 229 -85.16 12.62 -36.88
CA VAL A 229 -85.99 13.09 -35.76
C VAL A 229 -86.95 14.22 -36.18
N VAL A 230 -86.61 14.99 -37.22
CA VAL A 230 -87.47 16.05 -37.78
C VAL A 230 -88.68 15.46 -38.55
N SER A 231 -88.54 14.24 -39.11
CA SER A 231 -89.58 13.55 -39.88
C SER A 231 -90.74 12.99 -39.05
N LEU A 232 -90.61 12.90 -37.72
CA LEU A 232 -91.71 12.45 -36.84
C LEU A 232 -92.74 13.55 -36.54
N GLN A 233 -92.37 14.82 -36.74
CA GLN A 233 -93.21 15.96 -36.40
C GLN A 233 -94.36 16.17 -37.41
N ASP A 234 -94.14 15.79 -38.68
CA ASP A 234 -95.08 16.03 -39.79
C ASP A 234 -96.16 14.96 -39.95
N ILE A 235 -95.94 13.72 -39.48
CA ILE A 235 -96.88 12.59 -39.61
C ILE A 235 -98.02 12.65 -38.56
N LEU A 236 -97.95 13.55 -37.57
CA LEU A 236 -98.89 13.64 -36.43
C LEU A 236 -99.93 14.77 -36.53
N THR A 237 -100.12 15.39 -37.69
CA THR A 237 -101.00 16.57 -37.83
C THR A 237 -102.49 16.22 -37.99
N ASP A 238 -102.85 15.18 -38.74
CA ASP A 238 -104.25 14.79 -39.02
C ASP A 238 -104.82 13.68 -38.09
N LYS A 239 -106.07 13.83 -37.63
CA LYS A 239 -106.72 12.90 -36.68
C LYS A 239 -106.93 11.50 -37.24
N LYS A 240 -107.25 11.38 -38.54
CA LYS A 240 -107.49 10.08 -39.18
C LYS A 240 -106.16 9.36 -39.44
N SER A 241 -105.17 10.08 -39.97
CA SER A 241 -103.82 9.54 -40.21
C SER A 241 -103.14 9.04 -38.93
N ARG A 242 -103.31 9.74 -37.80
CA ARG A 242 -102.82 9.28 -36.49
C ARG A 242 -103.46 7.96 -36.04
N GLY A 243 -104.78 7.83 -36.18
CA GLY A 243 -105.49 6.59 -35.83
C GLY A 243 -104.95 5.41 -36.65
N ILE A 244 -104.79 5.61 -37.96
CA ILE A 244 -104.22 4.60 -38.85
C ILE A 244 -102.78 4.26 -38.47
N PHE A 245 -101.95 5.25 -38.11
CA PHE A 245 -100.57 5.00 -37.68
C PHE A 245 -100.49 4.19 -36.38
N GLY A 246 -101.36 4.47 -35.41
CA GLY A 246 -101.48 3.67 -34.18
C GLY A 246 -101.88 2.22 -34.47
N GLU A 247 -102.85 2.02 -35.36
CA GLU A 247 -103.28 0.69 -35.81
C GLU A 247 -102.14 -0.06 -36.54
N ILE A 248 -101.40 0.60 -37.44
CA ILE A 248 -100.27 0.00 -38.15
C ILE A 248 -99.18 -0.44 -37.17
N GLN A 249 -98.80 0.42 -36.21
CA GLN A 249 -97.80 0.04 -35.19
C GLN A 249 -98.28 -1.12 -34.33
N LEU A 250 -99.54 -1.10 -33.87
CA LEU A 250 -100.12 -2.21 -33.14
C LEU A 250 -100.04 -3.51 -33.97
N TYR A 251 -100.38 -3.45 -35.25
CA TYR A 251 -100.31 -4.61 -36.15
C TYR A 251 -98.89 -5.10 -36.39
N GLN A 252 -97.90 -4.20 -36.50
CA GLN A 252 -96.49 -4.56 -36.63
C GLN A 252 -96.00 -5.29 -35.37
N ILE A 253 -96.35 -4.80 -34.19
CA ILE A 253 -95.99 -5.44 -32.92
C ILE A 253 -96.65 -6.82 -32.82
N LEU A 254 -97.97 -6.90 -33.07
CA LEU A 254 -98.69 -8.18 -33.03
C LEU A 254 -98.12 -9.19 -34.02
N SER A 255 -97.78 -8.75 -35.25
CA SER A 255 -97.18 -9.63 -36.26
C SER A 255 -95.75 -10.06 -35.90
N SER A 256 -94.98 -9.18 -35.25
CA SER A 256 -93.60 -9.49 -34.80
C SER A 256 -93.61 -10.45 -33.62
N VAL A 257 -94.57 -10.32 -32.70
CA VAL A 257 -94.65 -11.14 -31.48
C VAL A 257 -95.34 -12.48 -31.74
N PHE A 258 -96.46 -12.49 -32.47
CA PHE A 258 -97.29 -13.68 -32.69
C PHE A 258 -97.08 -14.35 -34.07
N GLY A 259 -96.28 -13.74 -34.95
CA GLY A 259 -96.07 -14.17 -36.33
C GLY A 259 -97.13 -13.64 -37.30
N GLU A 260 -96.76 -13.51 -38.57
CA GLU A 260 -97.69 -13.07 -39.62
C GLU A 260 -98.83 -14.08 -39.84
N LYS A 261 -100.06 -13.59 -39.98
CA LYS A 261 -101.30 -14.37 -40.28
C LYS A 261 -101.69 -15.39 -39.20
N ASN A 262 -101.37 -15.12 -37.94
CA ASN A 262 -101.80 -15.95 -36.81
C ASN A 262 -103.21 -15.55 -36.31
N ASP A 263 -104.22 -15.72 -37.17
CA ASP A 263 -105.62 -15.34 -36.90
C ASP A 263 -106.27 -16.12 -35.75
N LYS A 264 -105.58 -17.15 -35.23
CA LYS A 264 -105.97 -17.92 -34.04
C LYS A 264 -105.63 -17.20 -32.74
N LEU A 265 -104.56 -16.38 -32.72
CA LEU A 265 -104.10 -15.68 -31.51
C LEU A 265 -104.56 -14.23 -31.47
N TYR A 266 -104.69 -13.58 -32.62
CA TYR A 266 -105.22 -12.22 -32.67
C TYR A 266 -105.97 -11.97 -33.97
N GLN A 267 -106.95 -11.07 -33.95
CA GLN A 267 -107.66 -10.61 -35.14
C GLN A 267 -107.74 -9.09 -35.18
N LYS A 268 -107.52 -8.53 -36.36
CA LYS A 268 -107.62 -7.09 -36.65
C LYS A 268 -109.08 -6.74 -36.94
N GLN A 269 -109.54 -5.57 -36.49
CA GLN A 269 -110.89 -5.06 -36.80
C GLN A 269 -112.00 -6.07 -36.46
N TYR A 270 -111.98 -6.61 -35.24
CA TYR A 270 -112.91 -7.65 -34.79
C TYR A 270 -114.23 -7.05 -34.33
N LYS A 271 -115.36 -7.63 -34.77
CA LYS A 271 -116.70 -7.15 -34.41
C LYS A 271 -117.25 -7.92 -33.20
N LEU A 272 -117.55 -7.21 -32.12
CA LEU A 272 -118.15 -7.75 -30.90
C LEU A 272 -119.69 -7.91 -31.03
N SER A 273 -120.29 -8.68 -30.13
CA SER A 273 -121.74 -8.94 -30.11
C SER A 273 -122.59 -7.67 -30.00
N ASN A 274 -122.08 -6.62 -29.34
CA ASN A 274 -122.74 -5.32 -29.21
C ASN A 274 -122.68 -4.47 -30.50
N GLY A 275 -122.07 -4.97 -31.57
CA GLY A 275 -121.94 -4.28 -32.86
C GLY A 275 -120.72 -3.37 -32.98
N THR A 276 -119.93 -3.18 -31.92
CA THR A 276 -118.70 -2.37 -31.94
C THR A 276 -117.56 -3.15 -32.58
N ILE A 277 -116.70 -2.44 -33.32
CA ILE A 277 -115.47 -3.01 -33.91
C ILE A 277 -114.28 -2.54 -33.08
N VAL A 278 -113.48 -3.49 -32.59
CA VAL A 278 -112.22 -3.22 -31.88
C VAL A 278 -111.05 -3.25 -32.86
N ASP A 279 -110.05 -2.38 -32.66
CA ASP A 279 -108.88 -2.27 -33.54
C ASP A 279 -108.12 -3.61 -33.64
N SER A 280 -107.96 -4.31 -32.52
CA SER A 280 -107.52 -5.71 -32.47
C SER A 280 -108.12 -6.44 -31.27
N ILE A 281 -108.38 -7.74 -31.42
CA ILE A 281 -108.67 -8.66 -30.31
C ILE A 281 -107.55 -9.68 -30.17
N ILE A 282 -107.22 -10.07 -28.95
CA ILE A 282 -106.26 -11.13 -28.63
C ILE A 282 -107.03 -12.28 -27.99
N PHE A 283 -106.98 -13.46 -28.60
CA PHE A 283 -107.62 -14.67 -28.09
C PHE A 283 -106.72 -15.31 -27.03
N THR A 284 -107.20 -15.44 -25.81
CA THR A 284 -106.47 -16.08 -24.71
C THR A 284 -107.29 -17.23 -24.11
N PRO A 285 -106.65 -18.27 -23.54
CA PRO A 285 -107.37 -19.41 -22.97
C PRO A 285 -108.17 -19.02 -21.72
N GLU A 286 -109.22 -19.79 -21.40
CA GLU A 286 -109.91 -19.67 -20.12
C GLU A 286 -108.93 -19.89 -18.95
N PRO A 287 -109.03 -19.15 -17.83
CA PRO A 287 -110.13 -18.24 -17.44
C PRO A 287 -109.95 -16.75 -17.85
N LEU A 288 -108.92 -16.40 -18.61
CA LEU A 288 -108.59 -14.98 -18.91
C LEU A 288 -109.56 -14.31 -19.88
N GLY A 289 -110.10 -15.06 -20.85
CA GLY A 289 -111.02 -14.54 -21.87
C GLY A 289 -110.35 -13.69 -22.94
N ASN A 290 -111.10 -13.22 -23.94
CA ASN A 290 -110.53 -12.50 -25.08
C ASN A 290 -110.26 -11.02 -24.72
N ILE A 291 -109.05 -10.52 -24.99
CA ILE A 291 -108.64 -9.16 -24.63
C ILE A 291 -108.82 -8.23 -25.82
N ALA A 292 -109.62 -7.19 -25.64
CA ALA A 292 -109.81 -6.12 -26.61
C ALA A 292 -108.68 -5.08 -26.52
N VAL A 293 -108.14 -4.64 -27.66
CA VAL A 293 -107.08 -3.63 -27.74
C VAL A 293 -107.55 -2.46 -28.62
N ASP A 294 -107.57 -1.25 -28.05
CA ASP A 294 -107.88 0.00 -28.75
C ASP A 294 -106.60 0.81 -28.92
N SER A 295 -106.33 1.30 -30.12
CA SER A 295 -105.10 2.04 -30.45
C SER A 295 -105.32 3.55 -30.61
N LYS A 296 -106.54 4.01 -30.34
CA LYS A 296 -106.94 5.41 -30.56
C LYS A 296 -106.66 6.23 -29.31
N PHE A 297 -105.71 7.14 -29.41
CA PHE A 297 -105.30 8.00 -28.29
C PHE A 297 -105.62 9.49 -28.55
N PRO A 298 -106.21 10.22 -27.59
CA PRO A 298 -106.45 11.65 -27.71
C PRO A 298 -105.16 12.47 -27.52
N LEU A 299 -104.50 12.83 -28.63
CA LEU A 299 -103.20 13.52 -28.62
C LEU A 299 -103.27 15.06 -28.56
N GLU A 300 -104.45 15.64 -28.77
CA GLU A 300 -104.58 17.09 -29.01
C GLU A 300 -104.11 17.93 -27.81
N ASN A 301 -104.54 17.55 -26.60
CA ASN A 301 -104.18 18.26 -25.38
C ASN A 301 -102.75 17.96 -24.91
N TYR A 302 -102.22 16.76 -25.21
CA TYR A 302 -100.79 16.46 -25.02
C TYR A 302 -99.91 17.41 -25.83
N ARG A 303 -100.22 17.64 -27.11
CA ARG A 303 -99.46 18.58 -27.95
C ARG A 303 -99.50 20.01 -27.42
N LYS A 304 -100.68 20.48 -26.98
CA LYS A 304 -100.83 21.82 -26.41
C LYS A 304 -100.01 22.00 -25.14
N MET A 305 -99.90 20.98 -24.30
CA MET A 305 -99.10 21.03 -23.06
C MET A 305 -97.61 21.33 -23.30
N TYR A 306 -97.05 20.92 -24.45
CA TYR A 306 -95.64 21.15 -24.80
C TYR A 306 -95.43 22.18 -25.90
N ASN A 307 -96.49 22.86 -26.37
CA ASN A 307 -96.32 23.91 -27.35
C ASN A 307 -95.75 25.16 -26.66
N ASN A 308 -94.49 25.48 -26.94
CA ASN A 308 -93.80 26.65 -26.39
C ASN A 308 -94.36 27.99 -26.88
N GLU A 309 -95.22 27.98 -27.91
CA GLU A 309 -95.92 29.16 -28.42
C GLU A 309 -97.16 29.54 -27.59
N LEU A 310 -97.66 28.63 -26.73
CA LEU A 310 -98.82 28.88 -25.88
C LEU A 310 -98.40 29.44 -24.50
N SER A 311 -99.28 30.24 -23.89
CA SER A 311 -99.05 30.78 -22.55
C SER A 311 -99.00 29.66 -21.50
N GLN A 312 -98.34 29.93 -20.37
CA GLN A 312 -98.26 28.95 -19.27
C GLN A 312 -99.65 28.54 -18.76
N ILE A 313 -100.62 29.46 -18.72
CA ILE A 313 -102.00 29.18 -18.30
C ILE A 313 -102.69 28.22 -19.28
N GLU A 314 -102.51 28.42 -20.59
CA GLU A 314 -103.08 27.54 -21.61
C GLU A 314 -102.47 26.13 -21.56
N ARG A 315 -101.18 26.01 -21.27
CA ARG A 315 -100.51 24.70 -21.11
C ARG A 315 -101.00 23.95 -19.86
N GLU A 316 -101.21 24.65 -18.76
CA GLU A 316 -101.79 24.06 -17.54
C GLU A 316 -103.24 23.61 -17.73
N ASN A 317 -104.05 24.39 -18.46
CA ASN A 317 -105.41 23.99 -18.81
C ASN A 317 -105.40 22.77 -19.74
N ALA A 318 -104.54 22.76 -20.76
CA ALA A 318 -104.37 21.60 -21.63
C ALA A 318 -103.93 20.35 -20.87
N ARG A 319 -103.12 20.47 -19.81
CA ARG A 319 -102.77 19.35 -18.93
C ARG A 319 -104.00 18.78 -18.22
N LYS A 320 -104.88 19.63 -17.69
CA LYS A 320 -106.13 19.18 -17.05
C LYS A 320 -107.08 18.53 -18.06
N ASP A 321 -107.20 19.12 -19.25
CA ASP A 321 -108.04 18.58 -20.32
C ASP A 321 -107.49 17.25 -20.84
N PHE A 322 -106.17 17.09 -20.93
CA PHE A 322 -105.51 15.83 -21.27
C PHE A 322 -105.88 14.70 -20.31
N VAL A 323 -105.81 14.94 -19.00
CA VAL A 323 -106.22 13.98 -17.98
C VAL A 323 -107.71 13.63 -18.11
N SER A 324 -108.55 14.64 -18.34
CA SER A 324 -110.00 14.47 -18.52
C SER A 324 -110.34 13.63 -19.75
N ASP A 325 -109.69 13.92 -20.88
CA ASP A 325 -109.91 13.20 -22.15
C ASP A 325 -109.46 11.75 -22.05
N LEU A 326 -108.36 11.47 -21.35
CA LEU A 326 -107.92 10.10 -21.11
C LEU A 326 -108.89 9.32 -20.24
N LYS A 327 -109.40 9.91 -19.16
CA LYS A 327 -110.42 9.26 -18.30
C LYS A 327 -111.70 8.95 -19.09
N LYS A 328 -112.18 9.89 -19.91
CA LYS A 328 -113.33 9.67 -20.82
C LYS A 328 -113.06 8.55 -21.83
N HIS A 329 -111.85 8.45 -22.36
CA HIS A 329 -111.50 7.40 -23.32
C HIS A 329 -111.40 6.04 -22.64
N ILE A 330 -110.82 5.96 -21.44
CA ILE A 330 -110.82 4.75 -20.59
C ILE A 330 -112.26 4.29 -20.32
N ASP A 331 -113.15 5.21 -19.94
CA ASP A 331 -114.57 4.91 -19.74
C ASP A 331 -115.25 4.38 -21.01
N ALA A 332 -114.93 4.98 -22.16
CA ALA A 332 -115.47 4.55 -23.44
C ALA A 332 -114.96 3.16 -23.85
N ILE A 333 -113.68 2.85 -23.63
CA ILE A 333 -113.08 1.54 -23.88
C ILE A 333 -113.73 0.49 -22.98
N SER A 334 -113.78 0.75 -21.67
CA SER A 334 -114.39 -0.14 -20.68
C SER A 334 -115.84 -0.45 -21.06
N SER A 335 -116.65 0.57 -21.35
CA SER A 335 -118.08 0.39 -21.67
C SER A 335 -118.33 -0.31 -23.01
N LYS A 336 -117.45 -0.12 -24.01
CA LYS A 336 -117.63 -0.69 -25.35
C LYS A 336 -117.10 -2.11 -25.48
N TYR A 337 -116.03 -2.43 -24.76
CA TYR A 337 -115.25 -3.63 -25.04
C TYR A 337 -115.22 -4.63 -23.89
N ILE A 338 -115.69 -4.29 -22.68
CA ILE A 338 -115.86 -5.26 -21.59
C ILE A 338 -117.30 -5.80 -21.65
N ILE A 339 -117.46 -7.00 -22.20
CA ILE A 339 -118.75 -7.68 -22.38
C ILE A 339 -118.73 -9.02 -21.63
N LYS A 340 -119.68 -9.17 -20.71
CA LYS A 340 -119.82 -10.38 -19.88
C LYS A 340 -119.97 -11.63 -20.75
N ASN A 341 -119.16 -12.66 -20.45
CA ASN A 341 -119.09 -13.95 -21.16
C ASN A 341 -118.58 -13.89 -22.61
N GLU A 342 -118.06 -12.75 -23.09
CA GLU A 342 -117.50 -12.63 -24.45
C GLU A 342 -116.05 -12.16 -24.45
N THR A 343 -115.74 -11.13 -23.66
CA THR A 343 -114.40 -10.58 -23.50
C THR A 343 -113.90 -10.76 -22.07
N SER A 344 -112.60 -10.55 -21.89
CA SER A 344 -111.98 -10.44 -20.57
C SER A 344 -112.60 -9.27 -19.78
N GLU A 345 -112.47 -9.32 -18.45
CA GLU A 345 -112.73 -8.18 -17.55
C GLU A 345 -111.72 -7.04 -17.77
N GLN A 346 -110.75 -7.23 -18.68
CA GLN A 346 -109.71 -6.27 -19.01
C GLN A 346 -109.71 -5.89 -20.50
N ALA A 347 -109.46 -4.61 -20.78
CA ALA A 347 -109.19 -4.09 -22.11
C ALA A 347 -107.90 -3.26 -22.10
N ILE A 348 -107.19 -3.24 -23.22
CA ILE A 348 -105.89 -2.57 -23.36
C ILE A 348 -106.06 -1.31 -24.22
N LEU A 349 -105.57 -0.18 -23.72
CA LEU A 349 -105.30 1.02 -24.52
C LEU A 349 -103.84 0.98 -24.99
N PHE A 350 -103.63 0.84 -26.29
CA PHE A 350 -102.30 0.87 -26.90
C PHE A 350 -101.83 2.30 -27.13
N LEU A 351 -100.62 2.61 -26.66
CA LEU A 351 -99.99 3.92 -26.81
C LEU A 351 -98.87 3.85 -27.86
N PRO A 352 -99.02 4.49 -29.04
CA PRO A 352 -98.08 4.35 -30.16
C PRO A 352 -96.78 5.16 -29.99
N ALA A 353 -96.57 5.85 -28.87
CA ALA A 353 -95.38 6.67 -28.64
C ALA A 353 -94.87 6.53 -27.21
N GLU A 354 -93.58 6.22 -27.07
CA GLU A 354 -92.89 6.04 -25.79
C GLU A 354 -92.94 7.30 -24.92
N ALA A 355 -92.82 8.49 -25.52
CA ALA A 355 -92.89 9.76 -24.80
C ALA A 355 -94.23 9.97 -24.06
N ILE A 356 -95.33 9.47 -24.63
CA ILE A 356 -96.66 9.56 -24.00
C ILE A 356 -96.77 8.58 -22.83
N PHE A 357 -96.29 7.35 -23.02
CA PHE A 357 -96.25 6.34 -21.97
C PHE A 357 -95.39 6.81 -20.79
N ALA A 358 -94.22 7.38 -21.06
CA ALA A 358 -93.33 7.96 -20.05
C ALA A 358 -94.02 9.10 -19.29
N GLU A 359 -94.71 10.01 -19.99
CA GLU A 359 -95.42 11.14 -19.37
C GLU A 359 -96.54 10.66 -18.43
N ILE A 360 -97.35 9.69 -18.87
CA ILE A 360 -98.43 9.15 -18.06
C ILE A 360 -97.89 8.48 -16.80
N ASN A 361 -96.82 7.67 -16.93
CA ASN A 361 -96.21 6.99 -15.79
C ASN A 361 -95.49 7.93 -14.82
N ALA A 362 -94.83 8.97 -15.32
CA ALA A 362 -94.04 9.88 -14.49
C ALA A 362 -94.90 10.92 -13.75
N TYR A 363 -95.97 11.42 -14.39
CA TYR A 363 -96.69 12.59 -13.89
C TYR A 363 -98.20 12.41 -13.73
N HIS A 364 -98.79 11.33 -14.23
CA HIS A 364 -100.24 11.08 -14.21
C HIS A 364 -100.60 9.70 -13.64
N THR A 365 -100.02 9.35 -12.49
CA THR A 365 -100.32 8.10 -11.77
C THR A 365 -101.80 7.96 -11.43
N ASP A 366 -102.52 9.09 -11.28
CA ASP A 366 -103.96 9.12 -11.04
C ASP A 366 -104.79 8.54 -12.19
N ILE A 367 -104.30 8.63 -13.45
CA ILE A 367 -104.94 8.01 -14.61
C ILE A 367 -104.75 6.50 -14.58
N ILE A 368 -103.57 6.03 -14.16
CA ILE A 368 -103.24 4.60 -14.07
C ILE A 368 -104.12 3.96 -13.00
N GLU A 369 -104.21 4.56 -11.82
CA GLU A 369 -105.12 4.10 -10.76
C GLU A 369 -106.59 4.11 -11.21
N TYR A 370 -107.00 5.12 -11.98
CA TYR A 370 -108.34 5.21 -12.54
C TYR A 370 -108.63 4.07 -13.52
N ALA A 371 -107.69 3.77 -14.41
CA ALA A 371 -107.79 2.66 -15.36
C ALA A 371 -107.93 1.32 -14.64
N TYR A 372 -107.11 1.03 -13.62
CA TYR A 372 -107.20 -0.20 -12.85
C TYR A 372 -108.53 -0.36 -12.10
N LYS A 373 -109.11 0.73 -11.57
CA LYS A 373 -110.42 0.68 -10.90
C LYS A 373 -111.57 0.35 -11.84
N LYS A 374 -111.47 0.73 -13.12
CA LYS A 374 -112.50 0.44 -14.14
C LYS A 374 -112.48 -1.00 -14.64
N THR A 375 -111.42 -1.74 -14.35
CA THR A 375 -111.25 -3.16 -14.66
C THR A 375 -111.96 -4.09 -13.64
N TYR A 376 -112.37 -3.56 -12.48
CA TYR A 376 -112.97 -4.34 -11.37
C TYR A 376 -114.43 -3.95 -11.05
N GLY A 377 -115.16 -3.39 -12.02
CA GLY A 377 -116.55 -2.95 -11.88
C GLY A 377 -117.54 -3.89 -12.55
#